data_AF-J8QI33-F1
#
_entry.id   AF-J8QI33-F1
#
_cell.length_a   1.000
_cell.length_b   1.000
_cell.length_c   1.000
_cell.angle_alpha   90.00
_cell.angle_beta   90.00
_cell.angle_gamma   90.00
#
_symmetry.space_group_name_H-M   'P 1'
#
loop_
_entity.id
_entity.type
_entity.pdbx_description
1 polymer ?
#
loop_
_entity_poly.entity_id
_entity_poly.type
_entity_poly.pdbx_seq_one_letter_code
_entity_poly.pdbx_strand_id
1 'polypeptide(L)'
;MFPRSPSRAETATLIVPLLPTVLAFFLRLDLSYSPVSTDLTLFLSPWAVPLDFGDLVSRLLQLGLIPYTLPPLPWLWAATSTAALLRAPLGFLLTRSVGWAAPVFFSHRALYEPMTGWGPGLVVWQAMDPVHEWSLAAAAGFALLERRPWTYAVTLGVAMGVLVLRAALPTVQERLVEKPRQGPLRTQLAALALAALVLPLFSLLRPPLRLPFPATSLDVLILSFPRPQNGDIILQKTVDSYAPFLNEMITLNGFTHSTDHAAFAALREQGYNFYVDEDQHPDDEWGHYLHLAEAFRWAEDTLRGEWVMLAEDDFPLCPGAWDVISTVMAELESEREVGRIRAGFIGTGGSGLIMHRSYLPLLQVVLREYSRSASRLPPGVHRRAPDQVVQDCLRGTPGSLCERRDEQRMIISSRIVMDHIGGMATTTEGKALNSDKWRCGWRHAWHGAADVDVVVV
;
A
#
# COMPACT_ATOMS: atom_id res chain seq x y z
N MET A 1 35.59 -31.47 -34.90
CA MET A 1 35.53 -31.41 -33.43
C MET A 1 34.05 -31.36 -33.03
N PHE A 2 33.48 -32.46 -32.56
CA PHE A 2 32.06 -32.50 -32.19
C PHE A 2 31.87 -31.74 -30.87
N PRO A 3 30.86 -30.86 -30.74
CA PRO A 3 30.55 -30.25 -29.45
C PRO A 3 30.20 -31.36 -28.46
N ARG A 4 30.92 -31.41 -27.33
CA ARG A 4 30.56 -32.31 -26.22
C ARG A 4 29.13 -31.99 -25.81
N SER A 5 28.35 -33.04 -25.59
CA SER A 5 27.02 -32.91 -24.99
C SER A 5 27.14 -32.10 -23.68
N PRO A 6 26.21 -31.18 -23.40
CA PRO A 6 26.19 -30.48 -22.13
C PRO A 6 26.28 -31.48 -20.99
N SER A 7 27.09 -31.18 -19.98
CA SER A 7 27.18 -32.05 -18.81
C SER A 7 25.80 -32.14 -18.15
N ARG A 8 25.48 -33.27 -17.50
CA ARG A 8 24.22 -33.41 -16.75
C ARG A 8 24.01 -32.27 -15.74
N ALA A 9 25.10 -31.71 -15.23
CA ALA A 9 25.09 -30.54 -14.37
C ALA A 9 24.54 -29.28 -15.08
N GLU A 10 25.00 -28.98 -16.30
CA GLU A 10 24.52 -27.82 -17.08
C GLU A 10 23.02 -27.91 -17.41
N THR A 11 22.53 -29.13 -17.68
CA THR A 11 21.10 -29.34 -17.98
C THR A 11 20.24 -29.18 -16.73
N ALA A 12 20.74 -29.64 -15.57
CA ALA A 12 20.05 -29.45 -14.29
C ALA A 12 19.95 -27.97 -13.91
N THR A 13 21.00 -27.17 -14.14
CA THR A 13 21.02 -25.73 -13.84
C THR A 13 19.97 -24.93 -14.62
N LEU A 14 19.57 -25.39 -15.82
CA LEU A 14 18.52 -24.77 -16.63
C LEU A 14 17.10 -25.21 -16.26
N ILE A 15 16.92 -26.48 -15.89
CA ILE A 15 15.58 -27.03 -15.59
C ILE A 15 15.08 -26.60 -14.20
N VAL A 16 15.97 -26.54 -13.21
CA VAL A 16 15.63 -26.19 -11.82
C VAL A 16 14.98 -24.81 -11.64
N PRO A 17 15.41 -23.73 -12.33
CA PRO A 17 14.72 -22.43 -12.23
C PRO A 17 13.38 -22.37 -12.99
N LEU A 18 13.16 -23.25 -13.98
CA LEU A 18 11.98 -23.21 -14.85
C LEU A 18 10.83 -24.09 -14.35
N LEU A 19 11.10 -25.33 -13.97
CA LEU A 19 10.05 -26.31 -13.65
C LEU A 19 9.16 -25.90 -12.47
N PRO A 20 9.69 -25.42 -11.32
CA PRO A 20 8.85 -25.01 -10.21
C PRO A 20 8.01 -23.76 -10.52
N THR A 21 8.53 -22.85 -11.35
CA THR A 21 7.79 -21.65 -11.81
C THR A 21 6.61 -22.04 -12.68
N VAL A 22 6.80 -22.99 -13.60
CA VAL A 22 5.72 -23.53 -14.45
C VAL A 22 4.68 -24.27 -13.59
N LEU A 23 5.11 -25.08 -12.64
CA LEU A 23 4.22 -25.79 -11.72
C LEU A 23 3.41 -24.83 -10.85
N ALA A 24 4.06 -23.81 -10.27
CA ALA A 24 3.41 -22.79 -9.46
C ALA A 24 2.31 -22.05 -10.25
N PHE A 25 2.55 -21.76 -11.53
CA PHE A 25 1.54 -21.17 -12.41
C PHE A 25 0.33 -22.06 -12.62
N PHE A 26 0.53 -23.33 -12.99
CA PHE A 26 -0.59 -24.26 -13.21
C PHE A 26 -1.39 -24.52 -11.94
N LEU A 27 -0.71 -24.51 -10.78
CA LEU A 27 -1.34 -24.66 -9.47
C LEU A 27 -1.89 -23.33 -8.89
N ARG A 28 -1.70 -22.20 -9.58
CA ARG A 28 -2.06 -20.85 -9.11
C ARG A 28 -1.50 -20.53 -7.71
N LEU A 29 -0.28 -20.97 -7.43
CA LEU A 29 0.40 -20.69 -6.18
C LEU A 29 1.05 -19.30 -6.25
N ASP A 30 0.69 -18.42 -5.33
CA ASP A 30 1.44 -17.20 -5.09
C ASP A 30 2.66 -17.52 -4.23
N LEU A 31 3.82 -17.58 -4.87
CA LEU A 31 5.10 -17.80 -4.21
C LEU A 31 5.84 -16.48 -3.95
N SER A 32 5.22 -15.33 -4.22
CA SER A 32 5.88 -14.05 -4.06
C SER A 32 6.19 -13.79 -2.59
N TYR A 33 7.39 -13.30 -2.31
CA TYR A 33 7.77 -12.93 -0.95
C TYR A 33 7.52 -11.44 -0.71
N SER A 34 6.72 -11.16 0.31
CA SER A 34 6.69 -9.88 0.99
C SER A 34 6.98 -10.08 2.47
N PRO A 35 7.53 -9.09 3.20
CA PRO A 35 7.74 -9.15 4.65
C PRO A 35 6.51 -9.51 5.49
N VAL A 36 5.31 -9.45 4.93
CA VAL A 36 4.05 -9.87 5.57
C VAL A 36 3.62 -11.30 5.21
N SER A 37 4.33 -11.96 4.29
CA SER A 37 4.07 -13.36 3.89
C SER A 37 4.80 -14.37 4.79
N THR A 38 4.39 -15.64 4.74
CA THR A 38 4.96 -16.73 5.55
C THR A 38 6.45 -16.97 5.27
N ASP A 39 7.17 -17.55 6.22
CA ASP A 39 8.58 -17.89 6.02
C ASP A 39 8.84 -18.75 4.77
N LEU A 40 7.89 -19.59 4.33
CA LEU A 40 8.07 -20.46 3.18
C LEU A 40 8.19 -19.70 1.84
N THR A 41 7.46 -18.60 1.66
CA THR A 41 7.48 -17.82 0.41
C THR A 41 8.83 -17.13 0.22
N LEU A 42 9.55 -16.79 1.30
CA LEU A 42 10.94 -16.31 1.23
C LEU A 42 11.82 -17.28 0.44
N PHE A 43 11.76 -18.57 0.79
CA PHE A 43 12.55 -19.63 0.14
C PHE A 43 12.10 -19.88 -1.30
N LEU A 44 10.80 -19.76 -1.57
CA LEU A 44 10.20 -20.10 -2.86
C LEU A 44 10.10 -18.93 -3.85
N SER A 45 10.33 -17.70 -3.39
CA SER A 45 10.28 -16.48 -4.19
C SER A 45 11.10 -16.48 -5.49
N PRO A 46 12.25 -17.18 -5.60
CA PRO A 46 12.96 -17.26 -6.88
C PRO A 46 12.17 -17.94 -8.01
N TRP A 47 11.14 -18.72 -7.65
CA TRP A 47 10.25 -19.42 -8.59
C TRP A 47 8.86 -18.81 -8.67
N ALA A 48 8.66 -17.63 -8.08
CA ALA A 48 7.37 -16.97 -8.16
C ALA A 48 7.02 -16.58 -9.61
N VAL A 49 5.76 -16.84 -9.93
CA VAL A 49 5.15 -16.59 -11.23
C VAL A 49 5.21 -15.09 -11.55
N PRO A 50 5.54 -14.68 -12.78
CA PRO A 50 5.53 -13.27 -13.18
C PRO A 50 4.13 -12.67 -13.02
N LEU A 51 4.03 -11.52 -12.33
CA LEU A 51 2.77 -10.85 -11.99
C LEU A 51 2.30 -9.90 -13.09
N ASP A 52 3.20 -9.46 -13.96
CA ASP A 52 2.89 -8.67 -15.16
C ASP A 52 3.81 -9.01 -16.35
N PHE A 53 3.63 -8.30 -17.47
CA PHE A 53 4.44 -8.51 -18.67
C PHE A 53 5.90 -8.07 -18.47
N GLY A 54 6.15 -7.06 -17.64
CA GLY A 54 7.50 -6.60 -17.32
C GLY A 54 8.27 -7.63 -16.50
N ASP A 55 7.63 -8.19 -15.47
CA ASP A 55 8.13 -9.34 -14.72
C ASP A 55 8.49 -10.49 -15.66
N LEU A 56 7.60 -10.81 -16.60
CA LEU A 56 7.78 -11.89 -17.55
C LEU A 56 9.04 -11.67 -18.41
N VAL A 57 9.19 -10.48 -19.01
CA VAL A 57 10.39 -10.11 -19.78
C VAL A 57 11.64 -10.18 -18.90
N SER A 58 11.57 -9.71 -17.65
CA SER A 58 12.69 -9.81 -16.70
C SER A 58 13.10 -11.26 -16.45
N ARG A 59 12.14 -12.19 -16.24
CA ARG A 59 12.43 -13.63 -16.06
C ARG A 59 13.13 -14.23 -17.27
N LEU A 60 12.74 -13.85 -18.48
CA LEU A 60 13.40 -14.32 -19.71
C LEU A 60 14.85 -13.85 -19.79
N LEU A 61 15.10 -12.57 -19.48
CA LEU A 61 16.44 -12.03 -19.44
C LEU A 61 17.29 -12.73 -18.37
N GLN A 62 16.73 -13.00 -17.20
CA GLN A 62 17.40 -13.76 -16.13
C GLN A 62 17.77 -15.18 -16.59
N LEU A 63 16.84 -15.89 -17.23
CA LEU A 63 17.10 -17.22 -17.81
C LEU A 63 18.14 -17.17 -18.93
N GLY A 64 18.16 -16.09 -19.72
CA GLY A 64 19.20 -15.84 -20.72
C GLY A 64 20.57 -15.62 -20.09
N LEU A 65 20.65 -14.97 -18.92
CA LEU A 65 21.91 -14.66 -18.22
C LEU A 65 22.49 -15.83 -17.42
N ILE A 66 21.65 -16.70 -16.84
CA ILE A 66 22.09 -17.84 -16.00
C ILE A 66 23.16 -18.71 -16.72
N PRO A 67 23.02 -19.06 -18.00
CA PRO A 67 24.03 -19.84 -18.73
C PRO A 67 25.36 -19.12 -18.95
N TYR A 68 25.40 -17.78 -18.90
CA TYR A 68 26.64 -17.01 -19.06
C TYR A 68 27.40 -16.90 -17.75
N THR A 69 26.68 -16.81 -16.64
CA THR A 69 27.28 -16.60 -15.32
C THR A 69 27.48 -17.89 -14.52
N LEU A 70 26.73 -18.96 -14.88
CA LEU A 70 26.69 -20.28 -14.21
C LEU A 70 26.88 -20.22 -12.69
N PRO A 71 26.13 -19.39 -11.97
CA PRO A 71 26.27 -19.25 -10.54
C PRO A 71 25.87 -20.57 -9.86
N PRO A 72 26.58 -21.01 -8.81
CA PRO A 72 26.11 -22.10 -8.00
C PRO A 72 24.74 -21.74 -7.41
N LEU A 73 23.74 -22.62 -7.58
CA LEU A 73 22.38 -22.38 -7.09
C LEU A 73 22.32 -21.98 -5.60
N PRO A 74 23.12 -22.57 -4.68
CA PRO A 74 23.12 -22.15 -3.27
C PRO A 74 23.52 -20.68 -3.07
N TRP A 75 24.41 -20.15 -3.93
CA TRP A 75 24.84 -18.75 -3.86
C TRP A 75 23.74 -17.80 -4.32
N LEU A 76 23.09 -18.09 -5.46
CA LEU A 76 21.94 -17.32 -5.90
C LEU A 76 20.86 -17.28 -4.84
N TRP A 77 20.59 -18.44 -4.24
CA TRP A 77 19.57 -18.59 -3.22
C TRP A 77 19.93 -17.80 -1.95
N ALA A 78 21.17 -17.91 -1.47
CA ALA A 78 21.65 -17.17 -0.30
C ALA A 78 21.64 -15.65 -0.51
N ALA A 79 22.08 -15.18 -1.69
CA ALA A 79 22.08 -13.76 -2.04
C ALA A 79 20.65 -13.20 -2.12
N THR A 80 19.74 -13.91 -2.78
CA THR A 80 18.33 -13.53 -2.87
C THR A 80 17.70 -13.47 -1.48
N SER A 81 17.89 -14.51 -0.66
CA SER A 81 17.35 -14.56 0.71
C SER A 81 17.93 -13.46 1.60
N THR A 82 19.22 -13.14 1.46
CA THR A 82 19.86 -12.04 2.20
C THR A 82 19.25 -10.69 1.82
N ALA A 83 19.10 -10.42 0.52
CA ALA A 83 18.47 -9.19 0.05
C ALA A 83 17.02 -9.09 0.55
N ALA A 84 16.27 -10.19 0.51
CA ALA A 84 14.90 -10.27 1.02
C ALA A 84 14.79 -9.96 2.51
N LEU A 85 15.67 -10.55 3.33
CA LEU A 85 15.71 -10.39 4.79
C LEU A 85 16.15 -8.99 5.21
N LEU A 86 17.09 -8.37 4.48
CA LEU A 86 17.55 -7.01 4.77
C LEU A 86 16.55 -5.94 4.33
N ARG A 87 15.63 -6.26 3.41
CA ARG A 87 14.70 -5.32 2.80
C ARG A 87 13.79 -4.63 3.82
N ALA A 88 13.19 -5.41 4.71
CA ALA A 88 12.28 -4.92 5.74
C ALA A 88 12.98 -4.07 6.83
N PRO A 89 14.08 -4.52 7.46
CA PRO A 89 14.75 -3.72 8.49
C PRO A 89 15.36 -2.43 7.91
N LEU A 90 15.95 -2.48 6.71
CA LEU A 90 16.44 -1.26 6.04
C LEU A 90 15.29 -0.31 5.70
N GLY A 91 14.18 -0.86 5.20
CA GLY A 91 12.95 -0.10 4.99
C GLY A 91 12.52 0.62 6.26
N PHE A 92 12.33 -0.13 7.35
CA PHE A 92 11.91 0.40 8.64
C PHE A 92 12.85 1.51 9.16
N LEU A 93 14.16 1.26 9.13
CA LEU A 93 15.16 2.24 9.58
C LEU A 93 15.09 3.51 8.74
N LEU A 94 15.07 3.40 7.42
CA LEU A 94 15.05 4.57 6.54
C LEU A 94 13.72 5.31 6.59
N THR A 95 12.58 4.62 6.67
CA THR A 95 11.27 5.26 6.87
C THR A 95 11.28 6.12 8.13
N ARG A 96 11.84 5.61 9.24
CA ARG A 96 11.90 6.37 10.50
C ARG A 96 12.93 7.48 10.49
N SER A 97 14.13 7.23 9.97
CA SER A 97 15.24 8.18 10.05
C SER A 97 15.12 9.31 9.03
N VAL A 98 14.75 8.99 7.79
CA VAL A 98 14.76 9.93 6.66
C VAL A 98 13.44 9.97 5.87
N GLY A 99 12.49 9.07 6.17
CA GLY A 99 11.22 9.00 5.46
C GLY A 99 10.33 10.23 5.63
N TRP A 100 10.53 11.04 6.67
CA TRP A 100 9.85 12.34 6.80
C TRP A 100 10.37 13.38 5.79
N ALA A 101 11.67 13.34 5.46
CA ALA A 101 12.29 14.27 4.51
C ALA A 101 12.11 13.83 3.05
N ALA A 102 11.98 12.51 2.85
CA ALA A 102 11.97 11.87 1.54
C ALA A 102 10.90 10.77 1.46
N PRO A 103 9.61 11.06 1.73
CA PRO A 103 8.56 10.05 1.87
C PRO A 103 8.39 9.18 0.62
N VAL A 104 8.61 9.76 -0.57
CA VAL A 104 8.54 9.07 -1.87
C VAL A 104 9.48 7.85 -1.93
N PHE A 105 10.65 7.92 -1.30
CA PHE A 105 11.68 6.88 -1.41
C PHE A 105 11.52 5.75 -0.38
N PHE A 106 10.88 6.02 0.77
CA PHE A 106 10.96 5.12 1.93
C PHE A 106 9.61 4.72 2.53
N SER A 107 8.47 5.14 1.99
CA SER A 107 7.18 4.94 2.70
C SER A 107 6.46 3.61 2.45
N HIS A 108 6.65 2.93 1.31
CA HIS A 108 5.81 1.76 0.94
C HIS A 108 6.53 0.58 0.26
N ARG A 109 7.49 0.83 -0.65
CA ARG A 109 8.10 -0.24 -1.47
C ARG A 109 8.83 -1.29 -0.63
N ALA A 110 9.42 -0.89 0.49
CA ALA A 110 10.16 -1.81 1.35
C ALA A 110 9.35 -2.95 1.95
N LEU A 111 8.04 -2.78 2.10
CA LEU A 111 7.15 -3.77 2.71
C LEU A 111 6.27 -4.48 1.68
N TYR A 112 5.95 -3.83 0.56
CA TYR A 112 5.00 -4.38 -0.41
C TYR A 112 5.58 -4.83 -1.72
N GLU A 113 6.74 -4.31 -2.10
CA GLU A 113 7.32 -4.67 -3.39
C GLU A 113 7.61 -6.18 -3.36
N PRO A 114 6.90 -7.01 -4.16
CA PRO A 114 7.05 -8.45 -4.07
C PRO A 114 8.44 -8.80 -4.57
N MET A 115 9.16 -9.62 -3.82
CA MET A 115 10.39 -10.20 -4.32
C MET A 115 10.03 -11.47 -5.09
N THR A 116 10.35 -11.50 -6.37
CA THR A 116 10.19 -12.69 -7.21
C THR A 116 11.38 -12.90 -8.14
N GLY A 117 11.61 -14.13 -8.55
CA GLY A 117 12.65 -14.50 -9.51
C GLY A 117 14.08 -14.49 -9.00
N TRP A 118 15.00 -14.77 -9.91
CA TRP A 118 16.44 -14.92 -9.64
C TRP A 118 17.24 -13.64 -9.82
N GLY A 119 16.61 -12.57 -10.30
CA GLY A 119 17.26 -11.31 -10.62
C GLY A 119 18.11 -10.75 -9.48
N PRO A 120 17.61 -10.67 -8.24
CA PRO A 120 18.39 -10.21 -7.10
C PRO A 120 19.68 -11.01 -6.88
N GLY A 121 19.58 -12.35 -6.83
CA GLY A 121 20.76 -13.22 -6.70
C GLY A 121 21.74 -13.08 -7.87
N LEU A 122 21.23 -12.91 -9.10
CA LEU A 122 22.05 -12.72 -10.29
C LEU A 122 22.84 -11.40 -10.25
N VAL A 123 22.23 -10.32 -9.78
CA VAL A 123 22.90 -9.02 -9.63
C VAL A 123 24.04 -9.11 -8.62
N VAL A 124 23.80 -9.74 -7.45
CA VAL A 124 24.87 -9.94 -6.45
C VAL A 124 26.00 -10.80 -7.03
N TRP A 125 25.66 -11.89 -7.72
CA TRP A 125 26.66 -12.76 -8.34
C TRP A 125 27.48 -12.03 -9.41
N GLN A 126 26.84 -11.25 -10.28
CA GLN A 126 27.53 -10.49 -11.32
C GLN A 126 28.46 -9.44 -10.71
N ALA A 127 28.02 -8.74 -9.66
CA ALA A 127 28.88 -7.79 -8.96
C ALA A 127 30.11 -8.46 -8.34
N MET A 128 30.03 -9.76 -8.01
CA MET A 128 31.16 -10.54 -7.51
C MET A 128 32.12 -11.02 -8.61
N ASP A 129 31.76 -10.93 -9.89
CA ASP A 129 32.60 -11.37 -11.00
C ASP A 129 33.29 -10.16 -11.66
N PRO A 130 34.62 -10.02 -11.51
CA PRO A 130 35.37 -8.88 -12.07
C PRO A 130 35.34 -8.83 -13.61
N VAL A 131 34.89 -9.89 -14.29
CA VAL A 131 34.78 -9.93 -15.76
C VAL A 131 33.49 -9.26 -16.25
N HIS A 132 32.49 -9.06 -15.38
CA HIS A 132 31.16 -8.65 -15.79
C HIS A 132 30.78 -7.26 -15.21
N GLU A 133 31.21 -6.19 -15.88
CA GLU A 133 30.94 -4.79 -15.49
C GLU A 133 29.45 -4.38 -15.59
N TRP A 134 28.58 -5.24 -16.14
CA TRP A 134 27.18 -4.92 -16.42
C TRP A 134 26.24 -5.09 -15.21
N SER A 135 26.74 -5.37 -14.00
CA SER A 135 25.89 -5.64 -12.82
C SER A 135 24.97 -4.46 -12.47
N LEU A 136 25.47 -3.22 -12.57
CA LEU A 136 24.66 -2.00 -12.40
C LEU A 136 23.58 -1.86 -13.49
N ALA A 137 23.94 -2.16 -14.74
CA ALA A 137 23.00 -2.11 -15.86
C ALA A 137 21.93 -3.20 -15.75
N ALA A 138 22.31 -4.41 -15.32
CA ALA A 138 21.39 -5.51 -15.05
C ALA A 138 20.44 -5.18 -13.89
N ALA A 139 20.98 -4.64 -12.79
CA ALA A 139 20.16 -4.19 -11.66
C ALA A 139 19.16 -3.09 -12.08
N ALA A 140 19.61 -2.09 -12.84
CA ALA A 140 18.75 -1.03 -13.35
C ALA A 140 17.69 -1.57 -14.33
N GLY A 141 18.08 -2.45 -15.25
CA GLY A 141 17.19 -3.08 -16.22
C GLY A 141 16.11 -3.92 -15.55
N PHE A 142 16.48 -4.77 -14.59
CA PHE A 142 15.51 -5.57 -13.85
C PHE A 142 14.63 -4.71 -12.93
N ALA A 143 15.19 -3.71 -12.25
CA ALA A 143 14.42 -2.77 -11.45
C ALA A 143 13.33 -2.06 -12.26
N LEU A 144 13.67 -1.66 -13.50
CA LEU A 144 12.74 -1.01 -14.42
C LEU A 144 11.66 -1.98 -14.92
N LEU A 145 12.06 -3.18 -15.36
CA LEU A 145 11.15 -4.17 -15.92
C LEU A 145 10.17 -4.70 -14.88
N GLU A 146 10.66 -5.03 -13.68
CA GLU A 146 9.82 -5.58 -12.62
C GLU A 146 9.07 -4.48 -11.84
N ARG A 147 9.43 -3.20 -12.04
CA ARG A 147 8.98 -2.06 -11.24
C ARG A 147 9.32 -2.23 -9.76
N ARG A 148 10.52 -2.75 -9.50
CA ARG A 148 11.01 -3.17 -8.17
C ARG A 148 12.27 -2.44 -7.69
N PRO A 149 12.28 -1.10 -7.69
CA PRO A 149 13.52 -0.38 -7.43
C PRO A 149 14.06 -0.58 -6.02
N TRP A 150 13.21 -0.86 -5.01
CA TRP A 150 13.71 -1.05 -3.65
C TRP A 150 14.43 -2.39 -3.47
N THR A 151 13.89 -3.47 -4.02
CA THR A 151 14.51 -4.80 -4.00
C THR A 151 15.88 -4.73 -4.66
N TYR A 152 15.99 -4.09 -5.82
CA TYR A 152 17.27 -3.98 -6.52
C TYR A 152 18.23 -2.97 -5.88
N ALA A 153 17.74 -1.93 -5.20
CA ALA A 153 18.59 -1.04 -4.40
C ALA A 153 19.21 -1.78 -3.20
N VAL A 154 18.43 -2.57 -2.47
CA VAL A 154 18.92 -3.41 -1.36
C VAL A 154 19.88 -4.47 -1.87
N THR A 155 19.55 -5.09 -3.01
CA THR A 155 20.42 -6.07 -3.68
C THR A 155 21.79 -5.47 -4.03
N LEU A 156 21.82 -4.24 -4.56
CA LEU A 156 23.06 -3.54 -4.85
C LEU A 156 23.84 -3.23 -3.56
N GLY A 157 23.15 -2.85 -2.48
CA GLY A 157 23.76 -2.70 -1.16
C GLY A 157 24.42 -3.98 -0.65
N VAL A 158 23.76 -5.14 -0.81
CA VAL A 158 24.32 -6.46 -0.49
C VAL A 158 25.56 -6.75 -1.33
N ALA A 159 25.48 -6.51 -2.64
CA ALA A 159 26.60 -6.70 -3.56
C ALA A 159 27.83 -5.86 -3.15
N MET A 160 27.63 -4.58 -2.84
CA MET A 160 28.68 -3.69 -2.36
C MET A 160 29.27 -4.16 -1.02
N GLY A 161 28.43 -4.63 -0.10
CA GLY A 161 28.89 -5.21 1.17
C GLY A 161 29.79 -6.43 0.97
N VAL A 162 29.42 -7.33 0.05
CA VAL A 162 30.24 -8.50 -0.31
C VAL A 162 31.57 -8.08 -0.93
N LEU A 163 31.57 -7.07 -1.81
CA LEU A 163 32.80 -6.53 -2.41
C LEU A 163 33.75 -5.93 -1.36
N VAL A 164 33.23 -5.16 -0.42
CA VAL A 164 34.00 -4.60 0.70
C VAL A 164 34.58 -5.70 1.57
N LEU A 165 33.79 -6.71 1.93
CA LEU A 165 34.25 -7.86 2.72
C LEU A 165 35.36 -8.63 2.02
N ARG A 166 35.25 -8.83 0.70
CA ARG A 166 36.31 -9.47 -0.11
C ARG A 166 37.60 -8.66 -0.11
N ALA A 167 37.51 -7.35 -0.29
CA ALA A 167 38.68 -6.47 -0.23
C ALA A 167 39.35 -6.48 1.15
N ALA A 168 38.57 -6.65 2.21
CA ALA A 168 39.08 -6.71 3.58
C ALA A 168 39.64 -8.09 4.00
N LEU A 169 39.22 -9.19 3.34
CA LEU A 169 39.54 -10.56 3.72
C LEU A 169 40.17 -11.36 2.55
N PRO A 170 41.45 -11.11 2.21
CA PRO A 170 42.12 -11.71 1.05
C PRO A 170 42.18 -13.25 1.08
N THR A 171 42.16 -13.88 2.26
CA THR A 171 42.13 -15.35 2.42
C THR A 171 40.84 -16.00 1.90
N VAL A 172 39.74 -15.25 1.78
CA VAL A 172 38.46 -15.75 1.23
C VAL A 172 38.50 -15.78 -0.30
N GLN A 173 39.40 -15.01 -0.93
CA GLN A 173 39.48 -14.84 -2.37
C GLN A 173 39.94 -16.11 -3.10
N GLU A 174 40.83 -16.91 -2.51
CA GLU A 174 41.38 -18.12 -3.15
C GLU A 174 40.39 -19.29 -3.22
N ARG A 175 39.41 -19.39 -2.31
CA ARG A 175 38.44 -20.50 -2.29
C ARG A 175 37.20 -20.28 -3.15
N LEU A 176 36.93 -19.06 -3.60
CA LEU A 176 35.68 -18.71 -4.30
C LEU A 176 35.83 -18.62 -5.81
N VAL A 177 37.04 -18.76 -6.36
CA VAL A 177 37.32 -18.54 -7.79
C VAL A 177 37.81 -19.82 -8.47
N GLU A 178 37.03 -20.90 -8.38
CA GLU A 178 37.05 -21.88 -9.47
C GLU A 178 36.14 -21.34 -10.58
N LYS A 179 36.75 -20.79 -11.64
CA LYS A 179 36.00 -20.26 -12.79
C LYS A 179 35.09 -21.34 -13.39
N PRO A 180 33.77 -21.14 -13.43
CA PRO A 180 32.89 -22.01 -14.20
C PRO A 180 33.32 -21.96 -15.67
N ARG A 181 33.44 -23.12 -16.32
CA ARG A 181 33.64 -23.19 -17.77
C ARG A 181 32.37 -22.70 -18.46
N GLN A 182 32.50 -21.74 -19.37
CA GLN A 182 31.40 -21.25 -20.19
C GLN A 182 30.76 -22.43 -20.97
N GLY A 183 29.43 -22.54 -20.89
CA GLY A 183 28.66 -23.55 -21.63
C GLY A 183 28.55 -23.22 -23.14
N PRO A 184 28.24 -24.21 -24.00
CA PRO A 184 28.15 -24.00 -25.44
C PRO A 184 26.93 -23.13 -25.84
N LEU A 185 27.13 -22.20 -26.79
CA LEU A 185 26.10 -21.29 -27.34
C LEU A 185 24.77 -21.96 -27.74
N ARG A 186 24.79 -23.24 -28.14
CA ARG A 186 23.60 -23.98 -28.58
C ARG A 186 22.59 -24.26 -27.47
N THR A 187 23.03 -24.58 -26.25
CA THR A 187 22.10 -24.78 -25.11
C THR A 187 21.44 -23.49 -24.68
N GLN A 188 22.08 -22.35 -24.94
CA GLN A 188 21.56 -21.01 -24.65
C GLN A 188 20.40 -20.64 -25.60
N LEU A 189 20.56 -20.91 -26.90
CA LEU A 189 19.52 -20.66 -27.91
C LEU A 189 18.29 -21.55 -27.71
N ALA A 190 18.47 -22.81 -27.28
CA ALA A 190 17.36 -23.71 -27.00
C ALA A 190 16.52 -23.28 -25.78
N ALA A 191 17.17 -22.78 -24.72
CA ALA A 191 16.47 -22.25 -23.55
C ALA A 191 15.68 -20.98 -23.88
N LEU A 192 16.26 -20.07 -24.68
CA LEU A 192 15.57 -18.87 -25.18
C LEU A 192 14.37 -19.23 -26.07
N ALA A 193 14.50 -20.21 -26.96
CA ALA A 193 13.41 -20.65 -27.83
C ALA A 193 12.27 -21.32 -27.06
N LEU A 194 12.59 -22.15 -26.05
CA LEU A 194 11.58 -22.77 -25.19
C LEU A 194 10.83 -21.71 -24.38
N ALA A 195 11.57 -20.74 -23.83
CA ALA A 195 10.97 -19.63 -23.11
C ALA A 195 10.08 -18.79 -24.04
N ALA A 196 10.50 -18.52 -25.27
CA ALA A 196 9.72 -17.81 -26.29
C ALA A 196 8.36 -18.46 -26.62
N LEU A 197 8.26 -19.79 -26.47
CA LEU A 197 7.07 -20.59 -26.83
C LEU A 197 6.02 -20.66 -25.70
N VAL A 198 6.44 -20.61 -24.43
CA VAL A 198 5.55 -20.68 -23.26
C VAL A 198 4.85 -19.32 -22.99
N LEU A 199 5.46 -18.22 -23.45
CA LEU A 199 5.02 -16.84 -23.21
C LEU A 199 3.66 -16.43 -23.80
N PRO A 200 3.32 -16.74 -25.07
CA PRO A 200 2.06 -16.29 -25.65
C PRO A 200 0.88 -16.99 -24.98
N LEU A 201 1.09 -18.24 -24.54
CA LEU A 201 0.11 -19.02 -23.80
C LEU A 201 -0.23 -18.37 -22.44
N PHE A 202 0.75 -17.77 -21.77
CA PHE A 202 0.58 -17.04 -20.52
C PHE A 202 -0.23 -15.75 -20.65
N SER A 203 0.01 -14.99 -21.72
CA SER A 203 -0.70 -13.73 -21.99
C SER A 203 -2.16 -13.96 -22.40
N LEU A 204 -2.46 -15.10 -23.04
CA LEU A 204 -3.81 -15.48 -23.47
C LEU A 204 -4.70 -16.02 -22.34
N LEU A 205 -4.10 -16.44 -21.21
CA LEU A 205 -4.83 -17.06 -20.08
C LEU A 205 -5.16 -16.10 -18.93
N ARG A 206 -4.77 -14.82 -19.02
CA ARG A 206 -5.15 -13.84 -17.99
C ARG A 206 -6.57 -13.34 -18.22
N PRO A 207 -7.41 -13.29 -17.17
CA PRO A 207 -8.70 -12.62 -17.26
C PRO A 207 -8.48 -11.15 -17.65
N PRO A 208 -9.39 -10.56 -18.44
CA PRO A 208 -9.26 -9.19 -18.92
C PRO A 208 -9.15 -8.20 -17.75
N LEU A 209 -8.37 -7.12 -17.97
CA LEU A 209 -8.28 -5.97 -17.09
C LEU A 209 -9.71 -5.50 -16.73
N ARG A 210 -9.98 -5.37 -15.43
CA ARG A 210 -11.24 -4.84 -14.91
C ARG A 210 -11.47 -3.44 -15.51
N LEU A 211 -12.60 -3.30 -16.19
CA LEU A 211 -13.13 -2.07 -16.81
C LEU A 211 -13.58 -1.06 -15.74
N PRO A 212 -13.81 0.22 -16.11
CA PRO A 212 -13.79 1.33 -15.16
C PRO A 212 -15.07 1.38 -14.31
N PHE A 213 -14.87 1.84 -13.07
CA PHE A 213 -15.86 2.24 -12.07
C PHE A 213 -17.09 1.33 -11.91
N PRO A 214 -17.22 0.60 -10.78
CA PRO A 214 -18.54 0.17 -10.35
C PRO A 214 -19.44 1.40 -10.19
N ALA A 215 -20.70 1.28 -10.62
CA ALA A 215 -21.69 2.37 -10.72
C ALA A 215 -22.18 2.82 -9.33
N THR A 216 -21.27 3.15 -8.42
CA THR A 216 -21.57 3.39 -7.01
C THR A 216 -21.40 4.84 -6.65
N SER A 217 -22.43 5.38 -6.01
CA SER A 217 -22.46 6.76 -5.56
C SER A 217 -21.67 6.94 -4.27
N LEU A 218 -20.91 8.03 -4.19
CA LEU A 218 -20.07 8.40 -3.06
C LEU A 218 -20.44 9.81 -2.60
N ASP A 219 -20.86 9.94 -1.35
CA ASP A 219 -21.04 11.25 -0.73
C ASP A 219 -19.85 11.57 0.17
N VAL A 220 -19.17 12.67 -0.13
CA VAL A 220 -18.09 13.22 0.69
C VAL A 220 -18.73 14.11 1.76
N LEU A 221 -18.67 13.66 3.01
CA LEU A 221 -19.17 14.36 4.18
C LEU A 221 -18.02 15.14 4.85
N ILE A 222 -18.00 16.45 4.67
CA ILE A 222 -17.06 17.35 5.34
C ILE A 222 -17.61 17.74 6.71
N LEU A 223 -16.92 17.34 7.77
CA LEU A 223 -17.12 17.89 9.10
C LEU A 223 -16.35 19.18 9.23
N SER A 224 -17.03 20.25 9.61
CA SER A 224 -16.39 21.54 9.82
C SER A 224 -16.79 22.18 11.12
N PHE A 225 -15.82 22.83 11.75
CA PHE A 225 -16.05 23.70 12.89
C PHE A 225 -15.18 24.96 12.72
N PRO A 226 -15.69 26.15 13.02
CA PRO A 226 -14.93 27.39 12.91
C PRO A 226 -13.53 27.30 13.51
N ARG A 227 -12.52 27.63 12.71
CA ARG A 227 -11.13 27.69 13.16
C ARG A 227 -10.70 29.13 13.37
N PRO A 228 -9.93 29.42 14.44
CA PRO A 228 -9.33 30.73 14.62
C PRO A 228 -8.29 30.95 13.52
N GLN A 229 -8.29 32.15 12.91
CA GLN A 229 -7.30 32.63 11.93
C GLN A 229 -7.09 31.71 10.70
N ASN A 230 -7.48 32.18 9.51
CA ASN A 230 -7.37 31.45 8.22
C ASN A 230 -8.26 30.20 8.08
N GLY A 231 -9.23 29.99 8.97
CA GLY A 231 -10.19 28.87 8.87
C GLY A 231 -10.90 28.84 7.51
N ASP A 232 -11.31 30.01 7.00
CA ASP A 232 -11.93 30.15 5.68
C ASP A 232 -11.04 29.62 4.55
N ILE A 233 -9.74 29.93 4.59
CA ILE A 233 -8.76 29.52 3.57
C ILE A 233 -8.53 28.01 3.63
N ILE A 234 -8.48 27.44 4.84
CA ILE A 234 -8.29 26.01 5.05
C ILE A 234 -9.49 25.23 4.50
N LEU A 235 -10.71 25.62 4.88
CA LEU A 235 -11.93 24.99 4.39
C LEU A 235 -12.08 25.11 2.87
N GLN A 236 -11.88 26.30 2.30
CA GLN A 236 -11.95 26.50 0.85
C GLN A 236 -10.93 25.62 0.12
N LYS A 237 -9.69 25.56 0.61
CA LYS A 237 -8.66 24.69 0.03
C LYS A 237 -9.04 23.21 0.10
N THR A 238 -9.68 22.78 1.18
CA THR A 238 -10.22 21.42 1.31
C THR A 238 -11.29 21.19 0.24
N VAL A 239 -12.32 22.02 0.16
CA VAL A 239 -13.41 21.88 -0.84
C VAL A 239 -12.89 21.92 -2.27
N ASP A 240 -12.02 22.86 -2.60
CA ASP A 240 -11.42 23.03 -3.93
C ASP A 240 -10.67 21.77 -4.39
N SER A 241 -10.10 21.01 -3.46
CA SER A 241 -9.39 19.77 -3.78
C SER A 241 -10.31 18.62 -4.22
N TYR A 242 -11.59 18.65 -3.86
CA TYR A 242 -12.60 17.67 -4.28
C TYR A 242 -13.38 18.13 -5.51
N ALA A 243 -13.57 19.45 -5.68
CA ALA A 243 -14.41 20.05 -6.71
C ALA A 243 -14.22 19.48 -8.14
N PRO A 244 -12.99 19.20 -8.63
CA PRO A 244 -12.80 18.65 -9.98
C PRO A 244 -13.39 17.26 -10.21
N PHE A 245 -13.73 16.53 -9.15
CA PHE A 245 -14.18 15.14 -9.20
C PHE A 245 -15.68 14.98 -8.95
N LEU A 246 -16.37 16.06 -8.56
CA LEU A 246 -17.80 16.04 -8.26
C LEU A 246 -18.63 15.87 -9.54
N ASN A 247 -19.67 15.06 -9.42
CA ASN A 247 -20.63 14.76 -10.50
C ASN A 247 -21.92 14.17 -9.90
N GLU A 248 -22.85 13.68 -10.72
CA GLU A 248 -24.12 13.12 -10.26
C GLU A 248 -23.97 11.93 -9.28
N MET A 249 -22.88 11.18 -9.41
CA MET A 249 -22.56 10.04 -8.53
C MET A 249 -21.69 10.44 -7.35
N ILE A 250 -21.08 11.63 -7.37
CA ILE A 250 -20.06 12.04 -6.40
C ILE A 250 -20.39 13.42 -5.90
N THR A 251 -20.97 13.49 -4.70
CA THR A 251 -21.42 14.76 -4.14
C THR A 251 -20.58 15.14 -2.92
N LEU A 252 -20.52 16.44 -2.64
CA LEU A 252 -19.84 16.99 -1.47
C LEU A 252 -20.85 17.73 -0.61
N ASN A 253 -20.84 17.39 0.67
CA ASN A 253 -21.81 17.86 1.64
C ASN A 253 -21.08 18.24 2.93
N GLY A 254 -21.35 19.42 3.47
CA GLY A 254 -20.79 19.87 4.74
C GLY A 254 -21.78 19.70 5.90
N PHE A 255 -21.26 19.35 7.07
CA PHE A 255 -21.98 19.32 8.34
C PHE A 255 -21.24 20.17 9.37
N THR A 256 -21.98 20.96 10.14
CA THR A 256 -21.44 21.79 11.22
C THR A 256 -22.48 22.08 12.30
N HIS A 257 -22.02 22.35 13.53
CA HIS A 257 -22.85 22.97 14.57
C HIS A 257 -22.70 24.50 14.66
N SER A 258 -21.84 25.10 13.83
CA SER A 258 -21.69 26.55 13.86
C SER A 258 -22.73 27.25 13.01
N THR A 259 -23.53 28.09 13.64
CA THR A 259 -24.58 28.87 12.99
C THR A 259 -24.05 30.09 12.23
N ASP A 260 -22.83 30.55 12.53
CA ASP A 260 -22.22 31.74 11.91
C ASP A 260 -20.78 31.46 11.46
N HIS A 261 -20.55 31.46 10.13
CA HIS A 261 -19.21 31.38 9.55
C HIS A 261 -19.21 31.90 8.10
N ALA A 262 -18.33 32.86 7.81
CA ALA A 262 -18.26 33.51 6.49
C ALA A 262 -17.94 32.52 5.36
N ALA A 263 -17.02 31.57 5.55
CA ALA A 263 -16.75 30.57 4.51
C ALA A 263 -17.95 29.66 4.20
N PHE A 264 -18.81 29.34 5.17
CA PHE A 264 -20.00 28.53 4.87
C PHE A 264 -20.99 29.28 3.97
N ALA A 265 -21.19 30.58 4.23
CA ALA A 265 -22.00 31.42 3.37
C ALA A 265 -21.41 31.47 1.94
N ALA A 266 -20.10 31.72 1.81
CA ALA A 266 -19.42 31.77 0.52
C ALA A 266 -19.48 30.44 -0.25
N LEU A 267 -19.38 29.30 0.44
CA LEU A 267 -19.47 27.97 -0.19
C LEU A 267 -20.91 27.62 -0.59
N ARG A 268 -21.91 28.04 0.19
CA ARG A 268 -23.32 27.90 -0.21
C ARG A 268 -23.63 28.71 -1.47
N GLU A 269 -23.07 29.91 -1.61
CA GLU A 269 -23.18 30.71 -2.84
C GLU A 269 -22.54 30.02 -4.06
N GLN A 270 -21.51 29.19 -3.84
CA GLN A 270 -20.89 28.35 -4.87
C GLN A 270 -21.69 27.07 -5.18
N GLY A 271 -22.82 26.85 -4.50
CA GLY A 271 -23.72 25.71 -4.73
C GLY A 271 -23.43 24.47 -3.87
N TYR A 272 -22.53 24.54 -2.90
CA TYR A 272 -22.28 23.43 -1.98
C TYR A 272 -23.34 23.34 -0.90
N ASN A 273 -23.76 22.11 -0.57
CA ASN A 273 -24.75 21.87 0.48
C ASN A 273 -24.06 21.80 1.85
N PHE A 274 -24.36 22.75 2.74
CA PHE A 274 -23.86 22.77 4.11
C PHE A 274 -25.05 22.75 5.07
N TYR A 275 -25.17 21.70 5.86
CA TYR A 275 -26.16 21.59 6.92
C TYR A 275 -25.60 22.14 8.23
N VAL A 276 -26.39 22.99 8.87
CA VAL A 276 -26.11 23.53 10.21
C VAL A 276 -27.07 22.81 11.15
N ASP A 277 -26.52 22.06 12.09
CA ASP A 277 -27.30 21.38 13.10
C ASP A 277 -27.63 22.33 14.26
N GLU A 278 -28.92 22.53 14.48
CA GLU A 278 -29.49 23.39 15.51
C GLU A 278 -30.20 22.56 16.61
N ASP A 279 -30.09 21.23 16.55
CA ASP A 279 -30.69 20.34 17.54
C ASP A 279 -30.10 20.55 18.94
N GLN A 280 -30.94 20.37 19.96
CA GLN A 280 -30.51 20.45 21.36
C GLN A 280 -30.33 19.05 21.95
N HIS A 281 -29.20 18.85 22.63
CA HIS A 281 -28.84 17.58 23.25
C HIS A 281 -28.56 17.75 24.75
N PRO A 282 -29.61 17.93 25.58
CA PRO A 282 -29.43 18.24 27.00
C PRO A 282 -28.79 17.11 27.82
N ASP A 283 -28.84 15.87 27.34
CA ASP A 283 -28.32 14.68 28.01
C ASP A 283 -26.90 14.27 27.54
N ASP A 284 -26.37 14.97 26.55
CA ASP A 284 -25.08 14.68 25.92
C ASP A 284 -24.06 15.79 26.17
N GLU A 285 -22.80 15.41 26.33
CA GLU A 285 -21.70 16.36 26.38
C GLU A 285 -21.41 16.88 24.96
N TRP A 286 -21.49 18.20 24.80
CA TRP A 286 -21.04 18.87 23.57
C TRP A 286 -19.58 18.53 23.30
N GLY A 287 -19.32 18.00 22.10
CA GLY A 287 -17.98 17.61 21.71
C GLY A 287 -17.96 16.79 20.43
N HIS A 288 -16.78 16.29 20.09
CA HIS A 288 -16.55 15.61 18.81
C HIS A 288 -17.35 14.30 18.67
N TYR A 289 -17.68 13.63 19.77
CA TYR A 289 -18.56 12.45 19.75
C TYR A 289 -19.96 12.76 19.24
N LEU A 290 -20.61 13.75 19.87
CA LEU A 290 -21.95 14.19 19.48
C LEU A 290 -21.93 14.74 18.05
N HIS A 291 -20.90 15.51 17.69
CA HIS A 291 -20.75 16.08 16.35
C HIS A 291 -20.74 15.01 15.26
N LEU A 292 -19.94 13.95 15.43
CA LEU A 292 -19.93 12.83 14.49
C LEU A 292 -21.26 12.07 14.48
N ALA A 293 -21.89 11.88 15.64
CA ALA A 293 -23.16 11.16 15.73
C ALA A 293 -24.29 11.87 14.97
N GLU A 294 -24.42 13.18 15.14
CA GLU A 294 -25.44 13.96 14.43
C GLU A 294 -25.11 14.10 12.94
N ALA A 295 -23.82 14.21 12.59
CA ALA A 295 -23.41 14.17 11.19
C ALA A 295 -23.81 12.87 10.50
N PHE A 296 -23.63 11.72 11.17
CA PHE A 296 -24.05 10.42 10.64
C PHE A 296 -25.57 10.26 10.60
N ARG A 297 -26.30 10.79 11.59
CA ARG A 297 -27.78 10.84 11.56
C ARG A 297 -28.26 11.59 10.33
N TRP A 298 -27.77 12.81 10.16
CA TRP A 298 -28.14 13.66 9.03
C TRP A 298 -27.77 13.01 7.68
N ALA A 299 -26.59 12.38 7.62
CA ALA A 299 -26.14 11.65 6.45
C ALA A 299 -27.08 10.47 6.11
N GLU A 300 -27.50 9.70 7.11
CA GLU A 300 -28.46 8.61 6.96
C GLU A 300 -29.84 9.10 6.47
N ASP A 301 -30.28 10.28 6.89
CA ASP A 301 -31.59 10.82 6.52
C ASP A 301 -31.59 11.47 5.13
N THR A 302 -30.48 12.12 4.76
CA THR A 302 -30.49 13.12 3.67
C THR A 302 -29.68 12.71 2.44
N LEU A 303 -28.51 12.10 2.65
CA LEU A 303 -27.57 11.80 1.58
C LEU A 303 -28.11 10.66 0.71
N ARG A 304 -27.55 10.40 -0.47
CA ARG A 304 -28.04 9.34 -1.40
C ARG A 304 -26.97 8.36 -1.85
N GLY A 305 -25.72 8.66 -1.52
CA GLY A 305 -24.56 7.82 -1.68
C GLY A 305 -24.77 6.46 -1.02
N GLU A 306 -24.44 5.39 -1.74
CA GLU A 306 -24.25 4.08 -1.14
C GLU A 306 -23.05 4.09 -0.19
N TRP A 307 -22.05 4.90 -0.52
CA TRP A 307 -20.86 5.13 0.31
C TRP A 307 -20.82 6.55 0.82
N VAL A 308 -20.30 6.69 2.04
CA VAL A 308 -20.00 7.98 2.65
C VAL A 308 -18.51 8.01 2.96
N MET A 309 -17.81 9.03 2.45
CA MET A 309 -16.44 9.32 2.85
C MET A 309 -16.44 10.49 3.81
N LEU A 310 -15.97 10.25 5.03
CA LEU A 310 -15.78 11.28 6.03
C LEU A 310 -14.50 12.08 5.75
N ALA A 311 -14.57 13.40 5.81
CA ALA A 311 -13.41 14.28 5.77
C ALA A 311 -13.57 15.40 6.79
N GLU A 312 -12.50 15.82 7.45
CA GLU A 312 -12.48 17.07 8.21
C GLU A 312 -12.13 18.25 7.28
N ASP A 313 -12.52 19.46 7.67
CA ASP A 313 -12.34 20.68 6.88
C ASP A 313 -10.89 21.11 6.62
N ASP A 314 -9.90 20.41 7.16
CA ASP A 314 -8.47 20.67 6.99
C ASP A 314 -7.70 19.50 6.33
N PHE A 315 -8.41 18.67 5.57
CA PHE A 315 -7.87 17.53 4.82
C PHE A 315 -8.14 17.64 3.31
N PRO A 316 -7.51 18.59 2.58
CA PRO A 316 -7.52 18.58 1.13
C PRO A 316 -6.89 17.29 0.57
N LEU A 317 -7.36 16.88 -0.61
CA LEU A 317 -6.77 15.81 -1.39
C LEU A 317 -5.35 16.16 -1.87
N CYS A 318 -4.47 15.17 -1.82
CA CYS A 318 -3.14 15.25 -2.41
C CYS A 318 -3.20 15.21 -3.96
N PRO A 319 -2.18 15.70 -4.68
CA PRO A 319 -2.08 15.49 -6.12
C PRO A 319 -2.13 14.00 -6.47
N GLY A 320 -3.03 13.61 -7.37
CA GLY A 320 -3.24 12.21 -7.77
C GLY A 320 -3.97 11.33 -6.74
N ALA A 321 -4.47 11.91 -5.64
CA ALA A 321 -5.22 11.17 -4.62
C ALA A 321 -6.49 10.51 -5.18
N TRP A 322 -7.10 11.11 -6.20
CA TRP A 322 -8.35 10.59 -6.76
C TRP A 322 -8.22 9.22 -7.41
N ASP A 323 -7.08 8.93 -8.05
CA ASP A 323 -6.81 7.61 -8.62
C ASP A 323 -6.72 6.55 -7.51
N VAL A 324 -6.19 6.93 -6.34
CA VAL A 324 -6.13 6.09 -5.14
C VAL A 324 -7.53 5.83 -4.59
N ILE A 325 -8.34 6.89 -4.44
CA ILE A 325 -9.74 6.78 -4.00
C ILE A 325 -10.50 5.83 -4.91
N SER A 326 -10.37 6.04 -6.24
CA SER A 326 -11.01 5.21 -7.26
C SER A 326 -10.60 3.74 -7.14
N THR A 327 -9.32 3.47 -6.88
CA THR A 327 -8.82 2.10 -6.71
C THR A 327 -9.37 1.45 -5.44
N VAL A 328 -9.40 2.18 -4.32
CA VAL A 328 -9.96 1.68 -3.05
C VAL A 328 -11.46 1.43 -3.18
N MET A 329 -12.20 2.34 -3.82
CA MET A 329 -13.63 2.17 -4.11
C MET A 329 -13.90 0.95 -4.99
N ALA A 330 -13.09 0.73 -6.03
CA ALA A 330 -13.24 -0.44 -6.90
C ALA A 330 -13.03 -1.76 -6.13
N GLU A 331 -12.10 -1.78 -5.17
CA GLU A 331 -11.87 -2.96 -4.32
C GLU A 331 -13.05 -3.20 -3.37
N LEU A 332 -13.50 -2.14 -2.68
CA LEU A 332 -14.67 -2.18 -1.79
C LEU A 332 -15.92 -2.72 -2.49
N GLU A 333 -16.14 -2.28 -3.72
CA GLU A 333 -17.27 -2.72 -4.53
C GLU A 333 -17.15 -4.16 -5.02
N SER A 334 -15.95 -4.58 -5.41
CA SER A 334 -15.75 -5.98 -5.81
C SER A 334 -16.01 -6.97 -4.66
N GLU A 335 -15.75 -6.56 -3.42
CA GLU A 335 -16.07 -7.33 -2.22
C GLU A 335 -17.57 -7.25 -1.88
N ARG A 336 -18.22 -6.12 -2.13
CA ARG A 336 -19.67 -5.96 -1.93
C ARG A 336 -20.48 -6.91 -2.80
N GLU A 337 -20.09 -7.09 -4.07
CA GLU A 337 -20.75 -8.02 -5.00
C GLU A 337 -20.77 -9.47 -4.50
N VAL A 338 -19.80 -9.88 -3.69
CA VAL A 338 -19.73 -11.20 -3.05
C VAL A 338 -20.31 -11.21 -1.63
N GLY A 339 -21.00 -10.14 -1.22
CA GLY A 339 -21.68 -10.01 0.07
C GLY A 339 -20.80 -9.52 1.23
N ARG A 340 -19.59 -9.05 0.96
CA ARG A 340 -18.65 -8.54 1.97
C ARG A 340 -18.62 -7.02 1.96
N ILE A 341 -19.30 -6.41 2.93
CA ILE A 341 -19.33 -4.95 3.08
C ILE A 341 -18.18 -4.51 3.99
N ARG A 342 -17.06 -4.12 3.39
CA ARG A 342 -15.88 -3.61 4.09
C ARG A 342 -15.90 -2.08 4.14
N ALA A 343 -15.04 -1.50 4.96
CA ALA A 343 -14.78 -0.06 4.96
C ALA A 343 -13.40 0.25 4.39
N GLY A 344 -13.21 1.45 3.85
CA GLY A 344 -11.94 1.98 3.36
C GLY A 344 -11.36 3.04 4.29
N PHE A 345 -10.04 3.23 4.28
CA PHE A 345 -9.38 4.34 4.96
C PHE A 345 -8.14 4.80 4.20
N ILE A 346 -8.18 6.05 3.73
CA ILE A 346 -7.19 6.62 2.82
C ILE A 346 -6.39 7.79 3.44
N GLY A 347 -6.73 8.17 4.67
CA GLY A 347 -6.27 9.38 5.33
C GLY A 347 -5.61 9.11 6.68
N THR A 348 -5.95 9.93 7.67
CA THR A 348 -5.54 9.77 9.07
C THR A 348 -6.59 10.41 9.99
N GLY A 349 -6.58 10.08 11.28
CA GLY A 349 -7.61 10.56 12.19
C GLY A 349 -9.01 10.14 11.71
N GLY A 350 -10.01 11.02 11.79
CA GLY A 350 -11.35 10.75 11.23
C GLY A 350 -11.43 10.88 9.70
N SER A 351 -10.47 11.57 9.09
CA SER A 351 -10.50 11.95 7.68
C SER A 351 -10.07 10.85 6.73
N GLY A 352 -10.88 10.59 5.71
CA GLY A 352 -10.65 9.56 4.69
C GLY A 352 -11.25 8.21 5.03
N LEU A 353 -12.11 8.12 6.06
CA LEU A 353 -12.89 6.92 6.33
C LEU A 353 -14.00 6.79 5.30
N ILE A 354 -13.98 5.73 4.51
CA ILE A 354 -14.98 5.39 3.50
C ILE A 354 -15.82 4.26 4.06
N MET A 355 -17.12 4.49 4.25
CA MET A 355 -18.01 3.50 4.85
C MET A 355 -19.27 3.35 4.04
N HIS A 356 -19.74 2.12 3.92
CA HIS A 356 -21.06 1.87 3.33
C HIS A 356 -22.14 2.48 4.24
N ARG A 357 -23.17 3.06 3.65
CA ARG A 357 -24.25 3.75 4.37
C ARG A 357 -24.89 2.92 5.48
N SER A 358 -24.92 1.59 5.32
CA SER A 358 -25.45 0.67 6.36
C SER A 358 -24.70 0.71 7.70
N TYR A 359 -23.51 1.32 7.77
CA TYR A 359 -22.78 1.51 9.02
C TYR A 359 -23.26 2.70 9.85
N LEU A 360 -23.89 3.70 9.22
CA LEU A 360 -24.25 4.96 9.87
C LEU A 360 -25.15 4.79 11.11
N PRO A 361 -26.23 3.97 11.09
CA PRO A 361 -27.10 3.84 12.26
C PRO A 361 -26.36 3.25 13.47
N LEU A 362 -25.49 2.27 13.22
CA LEU A 362 -24.69 1.64 14.27
C LEU A 362 -23.66 2.62 14.84
N LEU A 363 -22.94 3.33 13.96
CA LEU A 363 -21.96 4.33 14.37
C LEU A 363 -22.60 5.47 15.18
N GLN A 364 -23.79 5.91 14.78
CA GLN A 364 -24.56 6.90 15.54
C GLN A 364 -24.84 6.41 16.97
N VAL A 365 -25.38 5.19 17.13
CA VAL A 365 -25.68 4.62 18.44
C VAL A 365 -24.43 4.53 19.31
N VAL A 366 -23.32 4.04 18.74
CA VAL A 366 -22.05 3.91 19.46
C VAL A 366 -21.56 5.28 19.91
N LEU A 367 -21.48 6.26 19.01
CA LEU A 367 -20.98 7.59 19.31
C LEU A 367 -21.85 8.35 20.31
N ARG A 368 -23.18 8.21 20.23
CA ARG A 368 -24.11 8.77 21.22
C ARG A 368 -23.91 8.18 22.61
N GLU A 369 -23.64 6.88 22.72
CA GLU A 369 -23.33 6.28 24.02
C GLU A 369 -22.04 6.85 24.64
N TYR A 370 -21.07 7.19 23.78
CA TYR A 370 -19.88 7.92 24.22
C TYR A 370 -20.16 9.39 24.53
N SER A 371 -21.13 10.07 23.92
CA SER A 371 -21.44 11.48 24.23
C SER A 371 -22.21 11.66 25.54
N ARG A 372 -22.98 10.66 25.99
CA ARG A 372 -23.81 10.78 27.21
C ARG A 372 -23.01 11.24 28.43
N SER A 373 -23.48 12.28 29.12
CA SER A 373 -22.84 12.79 30.35
C SER A 373 -22.85 11.76 31.49
N ALA A 374 -23.78 10.80 31.45
CA ALA A 374 -23.84 9.70 32.40
C ALA A 374 -22.76 8.61 32.15
N SER A 375 -22.13 8.60 30.97
CA SER A 375 -21.14 7.59 30.58
C SER A 375 -19.84 7.79 31.35
N ARG A 376 -19.63 7.00 32.41
CA ARG A 376 -18.40 7.02 33.22
C ARG A 376 -17.53 5.84 32.87
N LEU A 377 -16.29 6.12 32.45
CA LEU A 377 -15.29 5.08 32.27
C LEU A 377 -14.75 4.62 33.63
N PRO A 378 -14.37 3.33 33.76
CA PRO A 378 -13.69 2.86 34.97
C PRO A 378 -12.43 3.69 35.28
N PRO A 379 -12.06 3.84 36.57
CA PRO A 379 -10.84 4.54 36.93
C PRO A 379 -9.61 3.98 36.21
N GLY A 380 -8.80 4.86 35.62
CA GLY A 380 -7.59 4.49 34.88
C GLY A 380 -7.82 4.06 33.42
N VAL A 381 -9.07 4.02 32.93
CA VAL A 381 -9.36 3.79 31.52
C VAL A 381 -9.45 5.12 30.79
N HIS A 382 -8.57 5.33 29.81
CA HIS A 382 -8.62 6.52 28.97
C HIS A 382 -9.76 6.43 27.96
N ARG A 383 -10.53 7.51 27.84
CA ARG A 383 -11.50 7.66 26.75
C ARG A 383 -10.74 7.75 25.44
N ARG A 384 -11.08 6.86 24.50
CA ARG A 384 -10.54 6.92 23.13
C ARG A 384 -10.98 8.22 22.45
N ALA A 385 -10.37 8.57 21.32
CA ALA A 385 -10.90 9.62 20.46
C ALA A 385 -12.05 9.06 19.60
N PRO A 386 -13.04 9.88 19.18
CA PRO A 386 -14.22 9.38 18.47
C PRO A 386 -13.87 8.75 17.11
N ASP A 387 -12.87 9.28 16.40
CA ASP A 387 -12.35 8.68 15.17
C ASP A 387 -11.78 7.27 15.41
N GLN A 388 -11.10 7.05 16.54
CA GLN A 388 -10.62 5.71 16.92
C GLN A 388 -11.77 4.74 17.21
N VAL A 389 -12.86 5.23 17.82
CA VAL A 389 -14.06 4.42 18.06
C VAL A 389 -14.71 4.02 16.73
N VAL A 390 -14.82 4.94 15.78
CA VAL A 390 -15.32 4.65 14.42
C VAL A 390 -14.39 3.67 13.70
N GLN A 391 -13.08 3.90 13.72
CA GLN A 391 -12.09 3.01 13.10
C GLN A 391 -12.17 1.58 13.68
N ASP A 392 -12.23 1.44 15.01
CA ASP A 392 -12.34 0.12 15.64
C ASP A 392 -13.64 -0.60 15.29
N CYS A 393 -14.75 0.16 15.19
CA CYS A 393 -16.01 -0.37 14.71
C CYS A 393 -15.90 -0.88 13.26
N LEU A 394 -15.33 -0.07 12.37
CA LEU A 394 -15.18 -0.41 10.94
C LEU A 394 -14.16 -1.53 10.68
N ARG A 395 -13.23 -1.78 11.61
CA ARG A 395 -12.31 -2.93 11.58
C ARG A 395 -12.95 -4.23 12.07
N GLY A 396 -14.06 -4.13 12.78
CA GLY A 396 -14.63 -5.25 13.51
C GLY A 396 -13.70 -5.77 14.61
N THR A 397 -12.90 -4.89 15.24
CA THR A 397 -11.93 -5.27 16.28
C THR A 397 -12.63 -6.08 17.38
N PRO A 398 -12.05 -7.20 17.89
CA PRO A 398 -12.65 -7.98 18.97
C PRO A 398 -13.01 -7.13 20.19
N GLY A 399 -14.22 -7.32 20.73
CA GLY A 399 -14.75 -6.53 21.83
C GLY A 399 -15.25 -5.13 21.45
N SER A 400 -15.22 -4.76 20.16
CA SER A 400 -15.96 -3.59 19.68
C SER A 400 -17.46 -3.91 19.56
N LEU A 401 -18.31 -2.88 19.67
CA LEU A 401 -19.75 -3.02 19.46
C LEU A 401 -20.12 -3.39 18.01
N CYS A 402 -19.14 -3.38 17.11
CA CYS A 402 -19.26 -3.73 15.71
C CYS A 402 -18.42 -4.96 15.37
N GLU A 403 -18.10 -5.79 16.36
CA GLU A 403 -17.36 -7.03 16.15
C GLU A 403 -18.08 -7.92 15.13
N ARG A 404 -17.35 -8.32 14.09
CA ARG A 404 -17.84 -9.20 13.02
C ARG A 404 -16.89 -10.39 12.90
N ARG A 405 -17.44 -11.57 12.60
CA ARG A 405 -16.63 -12.79 12.44
C ARG A 405 -15.63 -12.63 11.30
N ASP A 406 -14.34 -12.68 11.63
CA ASP A 406 -13.07 -12.90 10.90
C ASP A 406 -12.85 -12.45 9.42
N GLU A 407 -13.87 -12.04 8.65
CA GLU A 407 -13.74 -11.86 7.19
C GLU A 407 -13.88 -10.42 6.68
N GLN A 408 -14.06 -9.42 7.56
CA GLN A 408 -14.30 -8.03 7.14
C GLN A 408 -13.22 -7.09 7.64
N ARG A 409 -12.00 -7.28 7.14
CA ARG A 409 -10.87 -6.38 7.38
C ARG A 409 -11.14 -5.00 6.78
N MET A 410 -10.63 -3.93 7.36
CA MET A 410 -10.68 -2.62 6.68
C MET A 410 -9.73 -2.64 5.47
N ILE A 411 -10.05 -1.92 4.40
CA ILE A 411 -9.14 -1.66 3.29
C ILE A 411 -8.44 -0.34 3.55
N ILE A 412 -7.12 -0.31 3.45
CA ILE A 412 -6.35 0.94 3.55
C ILE A 412 -5.54 1.20 2.29
N SER A 413 -5.27 2.46 1.97
CA SER A 413 -4.24 2.78 0.98
C SER A 413 -2.84 2.57 1.57
N SER A 414 -1.86 2.24 0.73
CA SER A 414 -0.45 2.12 1.15
C SER A 414 0.13 3.39 1.77
N ARG A 415 -0.44 4.55 1.39
CA ARG A 415 -0.05 5.89 1.79
C ARG A 415 -1.25 6.78 2.04
N ILE A 416 -1.08 7.78 2.91
CA ILE A 416 -2.04 8.84 3.17
C ILE A 416 -2.14 9.73 1.92
N VAL A 417 -3.36 9.93 1.43
CA VAL A 417 -3.65 10.75 0.24
C VAL A 417 -4.50 11.99 0.53
N MET A 418 -4.56 12.37 1.81
CA MET A 418 -5.14 13.62 2.28
C MET A 418 -4.08 14.40 3.06
N ASP A 419 -3.89 15.68 2.76
CA ASP A 419 -2.89 16.53 3.43
C ASP A 419 -3.50 17.13 4.69
N HIS A 420 -3.01 16.76 5.87
CA HIS A 420 -3.46 17.40 7.11
C HIS A 420 -2.84 18.81 7.25
N ILE A 421 -3.55 19.85 6.80
CA ILE A 421 -3.05 21.24 6.78
C ILE A 421 -3.41 22.04 8.02
N GLY A 422 -4.39 21.59 8.81
CA GLY A 422 -4.84 22.29 10.02
C GLY A 422 -4.14 21.86 11.30
N GLY A 423 -3.19 20.91 11.24
CA GLY A 423 -2.31 20.58 12.37
C GLY A 423 -1.48 21.76 12.91
N MET A 424 -1.30 22.81 12.07
CA MET A 424 -0.69 24.08 12.43
C MET A 424 -1.65 25.11 13.04
N ALA A 425 -2.96 24.86 12.95
CA ALA A 425 -4.04 25.74 13.40
C ALA A 425 -4.97 24.97 14.36
N THR A 426 -4.38 24.21 15.30
CA THR A 426 -5.16 23.41 16.25
C THR A 426 -5.98 24.31 17.17
N THR A 427 -7.25 23.95 17.36
CA THR A 427 -8.16 24.59 18.32
C THR A 427 -7.94 24.11 19.76
N THR A 428 -7.08 23.10 19.97
CA THR A 428 -6.76 22.57 21.30
C THR A 428 -5.63 23.39 21.94
N GLU A 429 -5.96 24.14 22.98
CA GLU A 429 -4.98 24.92 23.75
C GLU A 429 -3.84 24.02 24.28
N GLY A 430 -2.58 24.45 24.10
CA GLY A 430 -1.40 23.73 24.58
C GLY A 430 -0.93 22.53 23.75
N LYS A 431 -1.64 22.17 22.66
CA LYS A 431 -1.18 21.10 21.75
C LYS A 431 -0.01 21.62 20.90
N ALA A 432 1.13 20.92 20.98
CA ALA A 432 2.31 21.27 20.18
C ALA A 432 1.98 21.30 18.68
N LEU A 433 2.42 22.35 17.99
CA LEU A 433 2.35 22.48 16.54
C LEU A 433 3.07 21.28 15.91
N ASN A 434 2.32 20.36 15.31
CA ASN A 434 2.88 19.23 14.56
C ASN A 434 2.84 19.60 13.08
N SER A 435 3.84 20.33 12.60
CA SER A 435 3.83 20.95 11.27
C SER A 435 3.81 19.97 10.10
N ASP A 436 4.40 18.79 10.26
CA ASP A 436 4.72 17.93 9.11
C ASP A 436 4.28 16.47 9.25
N LYS A 437 3.58 16.12 10.34
CA LYS A 437 3.10 14.74 10.53
C LYS A 437 1.80 14.54 9.78
N TRP A 438 1.67 13.36 9.17
CA TRP A 438 0.45 12.91 8.49
C TRP A 438 0.06 13.73 7.26
N ARG A 439 1.07 14.19 6.54
CA ARG A 439 0.92 14.88 5.25
C ARG A 439 0.88 13.91 4.08
N CYS A 440 0.66 14.43 2.89
CA CYS A 440 0.67 13.66 1.65
C CYS A 440 1.85 12.68 1.53
N GLY A 441 1.55 11.44 1.15
CA GLY A 441 2.56 10.42 0.82
C GLY A 441 3.20 9.74 2.03
N TRP A 442 2.83 10.14 3.25
CA TRP A 442 3.18 9.39 4.46
C TRP A 442 2.62 7.98 4.41
N ARG A 443 3.31 7.05 5.04
CA ARG A 443 2.81 5.69 5.22
C ARG A 443 1.52 5.74 6.05
N HIS A 444 0.50 5.00 5.62
CA HIS A 444 -0.74 4.91 6.37
C HIS A 444 -0.49 4.35 7.78
N ALA A 445 -1.15 4.91 8.81
CA ALA A 445 -0.87 4.60 10.22
C ALA A 445 -1.13 3.12 10.57
N TRP A 446 -2.14 2.54 9.93
CA TRP A 446 -2.60 1.16 10.14
C TRP A 446 -1.78 0.12 9.37
N HIS A 447 -0.77 0.55 8.63
CA HIS A 447 0.05 -0.36 7.85
C HIS A 447 0.69 -1.45 8.72
N GLY A 448 0.44 -2.71 8.36
CA GLY A 448 0.95 -3.89 9.07
C GLY A 448 0.06 -4.38 10.21
N ALA A 449 -1.09 -3.74 10.46
CA ALA A 449 -2.11 -4.30 11.33
C ALA A 449 -2.72 -5.56 10.70
N ALA A 450 -2.99 -6.59 11.51
CA ALA A 450 -3.47 -7.89 11.02
C ALA A 450 -4.92 -7.86 10.51
N ASP A 451 -5.66 -6.81 10.83
CA ASP A 451 -7.08 -6.63 10.52
C ASP A 451 -7.34 -5.54 9.46
N VAL A 452 -6.30 -5.20 8.70
CA VAL A 452 -6.43 -4.35 7.51
C VAL A 452 -5.78 -5.03 6.31
N ASP A 453 -6.38 -4.89 5.13
CA ASP A 453 -5.74 -5.22 3.87
C ASP A 453 -5.32 -3.92 3.16
N VAL A 454 -4.20 -3.98 2.45
CA VAL A 454 -3.60 -2.78 1.86
C VAL A 454 -3.71 -2.81 0.34
N VAL A 455 -4.32 -1.76 -0.20
CA VAL A 455 -4.30 -1.46 -1.63
C VAL A 455 -3.03 -0.66 -1.93
N VAL A 456 -2.16 -1.25 -2.73
CA VAL A 456 -0.88 -0.62 -3.11
C VAL A 456 -1.14 0.40 -4.21
N VAL A 457 -0.88 1.68 -3.88
CA VAL A 457 -1.12 2.85 -4.74
C VAL A 457 0.07 3.78 -4.87
#